data_AF-A0A8T8HY36-F1
#
_entry.id   AF-A0A8T8HY36-F1
#
_cell.length_a   1.000
_cell.length_b   1.000
_cell.length_c   1.000
_cell.angle_alpha   90.00
_cell.angle_beta   90.00
_cell.angle_gamma   90.00
#
_symmetry.space_group_name_H-M   'P 1'
#
loop_
_entity.id
_entity.type
_entity.pdbx_description
1 polymer ?
#
loop_
_entity_poly.entity_id
_entity_poly.type
_entity_poly.pdbx_seq_one_letter_code
_entity_poly.pdbx_strand_id
1 'polypeptide(L)' 'ALAKAMGVSRSTIGRVRHGDLQPGPAFIGGVLVALAPMQFNDLFEVVPCARKAREEKPCPDR' A
#
# COMPACT_ATOMS: atom_id res chain seq x y z
N ALA A 1 -16.34 14.07 3.76
CA ALA A 1 -15.78 14.24 5.11
C ALA A 1 -14.31 13.79 5.17
N LEU A 2 -13.99 12.54 4.77
CA LEU A 2 -12.65 11.94 4.85
C LEU A 2 -11.51 12.78 4.25
N ALA A 3 -11.65 13.26 3.01
CA ALA A 3 -10.63 14.09 2.34
C ALA A 3 -10.19 15.31 3.16
N LYS A 4 -11.15 15.97 3.82
CA LYS A 4 -10.89 17.15 4.65
C LYS A 4 -10.20 16.77 5.95
N ALA A 5 -10.59 15.66 6.57
CA ALA A 5 -9.95 15.14 7.77
C ALA A 5 -8.49 14.68 7.52
N MET A 6 -8.21 14.17 6.32
CA MET A 6 -6.88 13.75 5.89
C MET A 6 -6.00 14.88 5.32
N GLY A 7 -6.57 16.07 5.05
CA GLY A 7 -5.84 17.16 4.40
C GLY A 7 -5.47 16.91 2.93
N VAL A 8 -6.18 16.02 2.22
CA VAL A 8 -5.91 15.66 0.82
C VAL A 8 -7.09 15.99 -0.10
N SER A 9 -6.84 16.03 -1.42
CA SER A 9 -7.92 16.22 -2.39
C SER A 9 -8.82 14.97 -2.48
N ARG A 10 -10.11 15.16 -2.79
CA ARG A 10 -11.03 14.03 -3.05
C ARG A 10 -10.59 13.18 -4.24
N SER A 11 -10.00 13.81 -5.27
CA SER A 11 -9.45 13.11 -6.44
C SER A 11 -8.30 12.17 -6.05
N THR A 12 -7.45 12.59 -5.11
CA THR A 12 -6.36 11.77 -4.57
C THR A 12 -6.88 10.49 -3.92
N ILE A 13 -7.95 10.58 -3.13
CA ILE A 13 -8.59 9.39 -2.52
C ILE A 13 -9.14 8.46 -3.61
N GLY A 14 -9.82 9.02 -4.61
CA GLY A 14 -10.36 8.23 -5.72
C GLY A 14 -9.27 7.44 -6.45
N ARG A 15 -8.17 8.11 -6.79
CA ARG A 15 -7.03 7.50 -7.48
C ARG A 15 -6.32 6.42 -6.65
N VAL A 16 -6.13 6.66 -5.35
CA VAL A 16 -5.56 5.63 -4.46
C VAL A 16 -6.48 4.43 -4.37
N ARG A 17 -7.79 4.65 -4.23
CA ARG A 17 -8.78 3.57 -4.14
C ARG A 17 -8.90 2.75 -5.43
N HIS A 18 -8.69 3.38 -6.59
CA HIS A 18 -8.70 2.72 -7.89
C HIS A 18 -7.36 2.03 -8.23
N GLY A 19 -6.30 2.28 -7.45
CA GLY A 19 -4.96 1.78 -7.74
C GLY A 19 -4.17 2.62 -8.76
N ASP A 20 -4.72 3.75 -9.22
CA ASP A 20 -4.08 4.69 -10.16
C ASP A 20 -2.95 5.51 -9.50
N LEU A 21 -2.89 5.50 -8.16
CA LEU A 21 -1.89 6.22 -7.38
C LEU A 21 -1.49 5.42 -6.15
N GLN A 22 -0.19 5.24 -5.96
CA GLN A 22 0.32 4.66 -4.73
C GLN A 22 0.21 5.67 -3.57
N PRO A 23 -0.28 5.26 -2.39
CA PRO A 23 -0.43 6.15 -1.25
C PRO A 23 0.95 6.59 -0.73
N GLY A 24 1.19 7.90 -0.75
CA GLY A 24 2.41 8.49 -0.20
C GLY A 24 2.35 8.74 1.32
N PRO A 25 3.46 9.18 1.93
CA PRO A 25 3.55 9.39 3.39
C PRO A 25 2.47 10.32 3.95
N ALA A 26 2.15 11.42 3.25
CA ALA A 26 1.11 12.36 3.67
C ALA A 26 -0.29 11.74 3.67
N PHE A 27 -0.56 10.83 2.72
CA PHE A 27 -1.82 10.10 2.66
C PHE A 27 -1.92 9.14 3.84
N ILE A 28 -0.89 8.32 4.07
CA ILE A 28 -0.80 7.34 5.16
C ILE A 28 -0.99 8.01 6.52
N GLY A 29 -0.26 9.09 6.79
CA GLY A 29 -0.41 9.86 8.03
C GLY A 29 -1.81 10.47 8.18
N GLY A 30 -2.37 11.00 7.09
CA GLY A 30 -3.74 11.51 7.08
C GLY A 30 -4.77 10.44 7.41
N VAL A 31 -4.62 9.21 6.91
CA VAL A 31 -5.51 8.09 7.23
C VAL A 31 -5.47 7.77 8.72
N LEU A 32 -4.27 7.66 9.30
CA LEU A 32 -4.09 7.34 10.73
C LEU A 32 -4.74 8.37 11.65
N VAL A 33 -4.67 9.65 11.28
CA VAL A 33 -5.33 10.74 12.02
C VAL A 33 -6.84 10.72 11.81
N ALA A 34 -7.30 10.53 10.57
CA ALA A 34 -8.71 10.64 10.23
C ALA A 34 -9.57 9.44 10.66
N LEU A 35 -8.96 8.25 10.79
CA LEU A 35 -9.64 7.00 11.11
C LEU A 35 -9.26 6.43 12.47
N ALA A 36 -8.85 7.28 13.42
CA ALA A 36 -8.55 6.86 14.79
C ALA A 36 -9.72 6.03 15.38
N PRO A 37 -9.44 4.90 16.06
CA PRO A 37 -8.13 4.45 16.58
C PRO A 37 -7.32 3.50 15.66
N MET A 38 -7.30 3.71 14.34
CA MET A 38 -6.53 2.88 13.39
C MET A 38 -5.01 2.98 13.60
N GLN A 39 -4.31 1.84 13.56
CA GLN A 39 -2.86 1.75 13.68
C GLN A 39 -2.18 1.60 12.32
N PHE A 40 -0.87 1.88 12.26
CA PHE A 40 -0.09 1.76 11.02
C PHE A 40 -0.17 0.36 10.39
N ASN A 41 -0.14 -0.69 11.23
CA ASN A 41 -0.20 -2.07 10.76
C ASN A 41 -1.55 -2.41 10.11
N ASP A 42 -2.62 -1.70 10.46
CA ASP A 42 -3.95 -1.93 9.88
C ASP A 42 -4.04 -1.45 8.42
N LEU A 43 -3.07 -0.67 7.95
CA LEU A 43 -3.03 -0.13 6.59
C LEU A 43 -2.45 -1.10 5.56
N PHE A 44 -1.74 -2.14 6.01
CA PHE A 44 -0.97 -3.01 5.14
C PHE A 44 -1.35 -4.47 5.37
N GLU A 45 -1.55 -5.18 4.27
CA GLU A 45 -1.61 -6.63 4.30
C GLU A 45 -0.18 -7.20 4.31
N VAL A 46 0.16 -7.97 5.34
CA VAL A 46 1.45 -8.68 5.40
C VAL A 46 1.34 -9.96 4.56
N VAL A 47 1.82 -9.89 3.33
CA VAL A 47 1.85 -11.05 2.44
C VAL A 47 3.09 -11.91 2.76
N PRO A 48 2.94 -13.21 3.06
CA PRO A 48 4.09 -14.07 3.25
C PRO A 48 4.95 -14.09 1.99
N CYS A 49 6.27 -13.91 2.16
CA CYS A 49 7.21 -13.97 1.05
C CYS A 49 7.23 -15.40 0.51
N ALA A 50 6.45 -15.65 -0.54
CA ALA A 50 6.59 -16.86 -1.32
C ALA A 50 7.98 -16.79 -1.96
N ARG A 51 8.97 -17.43 -1.34
CA ARG A 51 10.27 -17.69 -1.96
C ARG A 51 9.95 -18.43 -3.26
N LYS A 52 9.91 -17.69 -4.38
CA LYS A 52 9.95 -18.29 -5.71
C LYS A 52 11.21 -19.13 -5.66
N ALA A 53 11.05 -20.45 -5.66
CA ALA A 53 12.17 -21.34 -5.89
C ALA A 53 12.89 -20.76 -7.11
N ARG A 54 14.17 -20.42 -6.98
CA ARG A 54 14.95 -20.02 -8.14
C ARG A 54 14.70 -21.10 -9.18
N GLU A 55 14.25 -20.71 -10.35
CA GLU A 55 14.18 -21.59 -11.51
C GLU A 55 15.64 -21.94 -11.82
N GLU A 56 16.12 -23.01 -11.19
CA GLU A 56 17.44 -23.56 -11.37
C GLU A 56 17.45 -24.16 -12.77
N LYS A 57 17.82 -23.34 -13.75
CA LYS A 57 18.08 -23.84 -15.11
C LYS A 57 19.26 -24.79 -15.00
N PRO A 58 19.13 -26.08 -15.36
CA PRO A 58 20.25 -27.00 -15.34
C PRO A 58 21.36 -26.47 -16.23
N CYS A 59 22.60 -26.55 -15.74
CA CYS A 59 23.78 -26.24 -16.54
C CYS A 59 23.75 -27.13 -17.79
N PRO A 60 23.85 -26.60 -19.03
CA PRO A 60 23.95 -27.46 -20.20
C PRO A 60 25.29 -28.19 -20.14
N ASP A 61 25.25 -29.52 -20.11
CA ASP A 61 26.41 -30.39 -20.16
C ASP A 61 27.29 -30.02 -21.35
N ARG A 62 28.54 -29.63 -21.07
CA ARG A 62 29.60 -29.49 -22.07
C ARG A 62 30.74 -30.41 -21.70
#